data_AF-A0AAV0W0U1-F1
#
_entry.id   AF-A0AAV0W0U1-F1
#
_cell.length_a   1.000
_cell.length_b   1.000
_cell.length_c   1.000
_cell.angle_alpha   90.00
_cell.angle_beta   90.00
_cell.angle_gamma   90.00
#
_symmetry.space_group_name_H-M   'P 1'
#
loop_
_entity.id
_entity.type
_entity.pdbx_description
1 polymer ?
#
loop_
_entity_poly.entity_id
_entity_poly.type
_entity_poly.pdbx_seq_one_letter_code
_entity_poly.pdbx_strand_id
1 'polypeptide(L)'
;MYPVGQPPAPPVVAPVQVGVPGAMGVLQPQAPALQPQLVDVPDKCPRKVNREIIETMVHAYSKLFGNLRPVFDGRNNLYTRDPLPIGNDRMELEVTLPGEGKDRVFRVNIKWLAQVSLFALEEALEGRTRQIPYDAILALDVVMRHLPSMTYTPVGRSFFSSPEGYYHPLGGGREVWLFSTSQSGHLNGK
;
A
#
# COMPACT_ATOMS: atom_id res chain seq x y z
N MET A 1 -62.65 -54.59 28.00
CA MET A 1 -62.38 -53.66 26.90
C MET A 1 -61.04 -53.00 27.19
N TYR A 2 -60.01 -53.30 26.40
CA TYR A 2 -58.68 -52.67 26.49
C TYR A 2 -58.55 -51.68 25.32
N PRO A 3 -57.94 -50.49 25.51
CA PRO A 3 -57.77 -49.55 24.41
C PRO A 3 -56.64 -50.03 23.48
N VAL A 4 -56.94 -50.02 22.18
CA VAL A 4 -55.99 -50.32 21.10
C VAL A 4 -55.03 -49.14 20.95
N GLY A 5 -53.76 -49.35 21.28
CA GLY A 5 -52.70 -48.36 21.05
C GLY A 5 -52.43 -48.19 19.55
N GLN A 6 -52.39 -46.94 19.07
CA GLN A 6 -51.99 -46.62 17.71
C GLN A 6 -50.50 -46.97 17.48
N PRO A 7 -50.13 -47.52 16.32
CA PRO A 7 -48.73 -47.75 15.98
C PRO A 7 -47.99 -46.42 15.74
N PRO A 8 -46.68 -46.34 16.06
CA PRO A 8 -45.88 -45.14 15.85
C PRO A 8 -45.67 -44.85 14.36
N ALA A 9 -45.67 -43.56 14.00
CA ALA A 9 -45.40 -43.10 12.64
C ALA A 9 -43.95 -43.43 12.21
N PRO A 10 -43.71 -43.76 10.93
CA PRO A 10 -42.37 -44.02 10.43
C PRO A 10 -41.51 -42.74 10.44
N PRO A 11 -40.18 -42.86 10.62
CA PRO A 11 -39.28 -41.71 10.61
C PRO A 11 -39.26 -41.06 9.23
N VAL A 12 -39.42 -39.74 9.20
CA VAL A 12 -39.24 -38.92 7.99
C VAL A 12 -37.75 -38.92 7.63
N VAL A 13 -37.39 -39.57 6.52
CA VAL A 13 -36.02 -39.56 5.99
C VAL A 13 -35.76 -38.20 5.35
N ALA A 14 -34.85 -37.41 5.93
CA ALA A 14 -34.38 -36.17 5.33
C ALA A 14 -33.67 -36.45 3.98
N PRO A 15 -33.80 -35.58 2.97
CA PRO A 15 -33.16 -35.80 1.68
C PRO A 15 -31.64 -35.80 1.85
N VAL A 16 -31.02 -36.89 1.39
CA VAL A 16 -29.57 -37.06 1.34
C VAL A 16 -28.99 -36.04 0.35
N GLN A 17 -28.23 -35.06 0.85
CA GLN A 17 -27.43 -34.18 0.00
C GLN A 17 -26.33 -35.01 -0.66
N VAL A 18 -26.50 -35.25 -1.96
CA VAL A 18 -25.45 -35.82 -2.82
C VAL A 18 -24.31 -34.79 -2.86
N GLY A 19 -23.26 -35.04 -2.10
CA GLY A 19 -22.03 -34.27 -2.15
C GLY A 19 -21.41 -34.42 -3.54
N VAL A 20 -21.48 -33.36 -4.33
CA VAL A 20 -20.69 -33.22 -5.56
C VAL A 20 -19.21 -33.34 -5.15
N PRO A 21 -18.43 -34.28 -5.70
CA PRO A 21 -17.03 -34.40 -5.36
C PRO A 21 -16.33 -33.10 -5.69
N GLY A 22 -15.64 -32.55 -4.68
CA GLY A 22 -15.06 -31.22 -4.68
C GLY A 22 -14.35 -30.91 -5.99
N ALA A 23 -14.79 -29.83 -6.63
CA ALA A 23 -13.94 -29.09 -7.53
C ALA A 23 -12.64 -28.85 -6.76
N MET A 24 -11.54 -29.46 -7.24
CA MET A 24 -10.20 -29.12 -6.78
C MET A 24 -10.14 -27.60 -6.75
N GLY A 25 -10.05 -27.05 -5.54
CA GLY A 25 -9.87 -25.63 -5.34
C GLY A 25 -8.63 -25.28 -6.14
N VAL A 26 -8.84 -24.69 -7.31
CA VAL A 26 -7.80 -23.93 -7.98
C VAL A 26 -7.38 -22.96 -6.90
N LEU A 27 -6.18 -23.16 -6.35
CA LEU A 27 -5.53 -22.18 -5.50
C LEU A 27 -5.53 -20.92 -6.36
N GLN A 28 -6.51 -20.04 -6.14
CA GLN A 28 -6.45 -18.71 -6.71
C GLN A 28 -5.09 -18.20 -6.26
N PRO A 29 -4.21 -17.79 -7.20
CA PRO A 29 -3.00 -17.09 -6.82
C PRO A 29 -3.47 -16.00 -5.86
N GLN A 30 -2.93 -15.94 -4.63
CA GLN A 30 -3.33 -14.90 -3.69
C GLN A 30 -3.16 -13.59 -4.43
N ALA A 31 -4.28 -12.97 -4.78
CA ALA A 31 -4.23 -11.87 -5.71
C ALA A 31 -3.46 -10.74 -5.02
N PRO A 32 -2.58 -10.04 -5.75
CA PRO A 32 -1.68 -9.10 -5.13
C PRO A 32 -2.48 -8.04 -4.37
N ALA A 33 -2.15 -7.88 -3.10
CA ALA A 33 -2.79 -6.92 -2.22
C ALA A 33 -1.73 -6.01 -1.62
N LEU A 34 -2.12 -4.77 -1.37
CA LEU A 34 -1.30 -3.82 -0.63
C LEU A 34 -1.86 -3.67 0.78
N GLN A 35 -0.96 -3.54 1.73
CA GLN A 35 -1.26 -3.37 3.14
C GLN A 35 -0.97 -1.90 3.49
N PRO A 36 -1.96 -0.99 3.43
CA PRO A 36 -1.80 0.37 3.89
C PRO A 36 -1.57 0.45 5.40
N GLN A 37 -0.59 1.25 5.78
CA GLN A 37 -0.39 1.73 7.13
C GLN A 37 -0.52 3.26 7.19
N LEU A 38 -1.24 3.73 8.19
CA LEU A 38 -1.21 5.12 8.58
C LEU A 38 0.06 5.38 9.40
N VAL A 39 0.84 6.35 8.96
CA VAL A 39 2.06 6.79 9.62
C VAL A 39 1.89 8.21 10.15
N ASP A 40 2.23 8.43 11.40
CA ASP A 40 2.25 9.76 12.02
C ASP A 40 3.69 10.13 12.40
N VAL A 41 4.19 11.19 11.76
CA VAL A 41 5.50 11.79 12.06
C VAL A 41 5.20 13.10 12.80
N PRO A 42 5.49 13.19 14.12
CA PRO A 42 4.98 14.23 15.01
C PRO A 42 5.52 15.64 14.70
N ASP A 43 6.65 15.73 14.00
CA ASP A 43 7.21 16.99 13.55
C ASP A 43 6.68 17.36 12.17
N LYS A 44 6.33 18.64 11.96
CA LYS A 44 5.97 19.20 10.65
C LYS A 44 7.20 19.35 9.75
N CYS A 45 7.89 18.25 9.52
CA CYS A 45 9.07 18.18 8.68
C CYS A 45 8.69 18.28 7.19
N PRO A 46 9.59 18.79 6.34
CA PRO A 46 9.44 18.71 4.89
C PRO A 46 9.26 17.26 4.44
N ARG A 47 8.52 17.03 3.34
CA ARG A 47 8.27 15.67 2.82
C ARG A 47 9.55 14.86 2.58
N LYS A 48 10.63 15.52 2.16
CA LYS A 48 11.95 14.88 1.98
C LYS A 48 12.47 14.29 3.28
N VAL A 49 12.44 15.08 4.36
CA VAL A 49 12.85 14.63 5.70
C VAL A 49 11.95 13.50 6.20
N ASN A 50 10.63 13.58 5.98
CA ASN A 50 9.74 12.46 6.35
C ASN A 50 10.13 11.16 5.63
N ARG A 51 10.53 11.24 4.35
CA ARG A 51 11.00 10.06 3.60
C ARG A 51 12.30 9.51 4.19
N GLU A 52 13.24 10.35 4.55
CA GLU A 52 14.50 9.96 5.22
C GLU A 52 14.26 9.30 6.59
N ILE A 53 13.28 9.81 7.38
CA ILE A 53 12.87 9.20 8.64
C ILE A 53 12.35 7.77 8.39
N ILE A 54 11.44 7.60 7.43
CA ILE A 54 10.86 6.28 7.14
C ILE A 54 11.89 5.32 6.55
N GLU A 55 12.79 5.80 5.69
CA GLU A 55 13.90 5.00 5.18
C GLU A 55 14.80 4.52 6.33
N THR A 56 15.20 5.42 7.21
CA THR A 56 16.04 5.08 8.38
C THR A 56 15.33 4.11 9.32
N MET A 57 14.03 4.29 9.53
CA MET A 57 13.19 3.37 10.30
C MET A 57 13.17 1.96 9.70
N VAL A 58 12.99 1.84 8.38
CA VAL A 58 12.97 0.53 7.71
C VAL A 58 14.31 -0.19 7.87
N HIS A 59 15.42 0.55 7.81
CA HIS A 59 16.76 0.00 8.04
C HIS A 59 16.99 -0.39 9.51
N ALA A 60 16.64 0.48 10.45
CA ALA A 60 16.82 0.25 11.88
C ALA A 60 15.98 -0.92 12.41
N TYR A 61 14.75 -1.07 11.92
CA TYR A 61 13.81 -2.12 12.32
C TYR A 61 13.72 -3.23 11.25
N SER A 62 14.85 -3.65 10.70
CA SER A 62 14.92 -4.71 9.67
C SER A 62 14.27 -6.03 10.10
N LYS A 63 14.18 -6.34 11.40
CA LYS A 63 13.45 -7.50 11.92
C LYS A 63 11.93 -7.39 11.73
N LEU A 64 11.38 -6.18 11.78
CA LEU A 64 9.95 -5.90 11.60
C LEU A 64 9.58 -5.92 10.11
N PHE A 65 10.40 -5.27 9.28
CA PHE A 65 10.15 -5.14 7.84
C PHE A 65 10.68 -6.32 7.03
N GLY A 66 11.66 -7.08 7.53
CA GLY A 66 12.26 -8.20 6.83
C GLY A 66 12.76 -7.82 5.44
N ASN A 67 12.24 -8.53 4.42
CA ASN A 67 12.53 -8.26 3.01
C ASN A 67 11.54 -7.28 2.35
N LEU A 68 10.62 -6.71 3.12
CA LEU A 68 9.68 -5.73 2.60
C LEU A 68 10.41 -4.45 2.19
N ARG A 69 9.86 -3.81 1.17
CA ARG A 69 10.26 -2.50 0.67
C ARG A 69 9.04 -1.60 0.75
N PRO A 70 8.75 -1.03 1.94
CA PRO A 70 7.60 -0.16 2.11
C PRO A 70 7.71 1.06 1.20
N VAL A 71 6.60 1.45 0.60
CA VAL A 71 6.52 2.69 -0.18
C VAL A 71 5.75 3.74 0.60
N PHE A 72 6.31 4.94 0.66
CA PHE A 72 5.75 6.05 1.42
C PHE A 72 5.45 7.24 0.52
N ASP A 73 4.35 7.94 0.78
CA ASP A 73 3.91 9.13 0.04
C ASP A 73 4.61 10.44 0.51
N GLY A 74 5.32 10.40 1.64
CA GLY A 74 5.99 11.56 2.25
C GLY A 74 5.12 12.32 3.26
N ARG A 75 3.91 11.83 3.54
CA ARG A 75 2.97 12.41 4.51
C ARG A 75 2.59 11.39 5.56
N ASN A 76 1.63 10.52 5.25
CA ASN A 76 1.03 9.63 6.24
C ASN A 76 0.64 8.26 5.68
N ASN A 77 0.83 8.00 4.38
CA ASN A 77 0.45 6.74 3.77
C ASN A 77 1.69 5.92 3.43
N LEU A 78 1.84 4.81 4.14
CA LEU A 78 2.83 3.78 3.88
C LEU A 78 2.10 2.55 3.31
N TYR A 79 2.70 1.87 2.35
CA TYR A 79 2.15 0.62 1.81
C TYR A 79 3.23 -0.45 1.80
N THR A 80 2.87 -1.66 2.22
CA THR A 80 3.70 -2.85 2.11
C THR A 80 3.01 -3.91 1.28
N ARG A 81 3.78 -4.84 0.72
CA ARG A 81 3.24 -6.01 -0.01
C ARG A 81 2.60 -7.01 0.95
N ASP A 82 3.28 -7.30 2.06
CA ASP A 82 2.84 -8.28 3.05
C ASP A 82 2.54 -7.57 4.40
N PRO A 83 1.65 -8.12 5.26
CA PRO A 83 1.30 -7.53 6.54
C PRO A 83 2.51 -7.43 7.47
N LEU A 84 2.61 -6.33 8.22
CA LEU A 84 3.61 -6.18 9.28
C LEU A 84 3.14 -6.90 10.55
N PRO A 85 4.04 -7.48 11.36
CA PRO A 85 3.68 -8.19 12.59
C PRO A 85 3.39 -7.22 13.76
N ILE A 86 2.54 -6.21 13.51
CA ILE A 86 2.14 -5.16 14.46
C ILE A 86 0.69 -5.31 14.94
N GLY A 87 -0.08 -6.20 14.32
CA GLY A 87 -1.53 -6.34 14.57
C GLY A 87 -2.31 -5.11 14.09
N ASN A 88 -3.43 -4.82 14.77
CA ASN A 88 -4.32 -3.69 14.43
C ASN A 88 -4.10 -2.46 15.33
N ASP A 89 -3.26 -2.60 16.35
CA ASP A 89 -2.97 -1.54 17.30
C ASP A 89 -1.88 -0.59 16.76
N ARG A 90 -1.79 0.59 17.38
CA ARG A 90 -0.73 1.55 17.05
C ARG A 90 0.58 1.06 17.66
N MET A 91 1.62 1.02 16.84
CA MET A 91 2.99 0.77 17.26
C MET A 91 3.81 2.05 17.16
N GLU A 92 4.47 2.44 18.25
CA GLU A 92 5.43 3.56 18.26
C GLU A 92 6.85 3.03 18.02
N LEU A 93 7.59 3.69 17.13
CA LEU A 93 8.97 3.39 16.78
C LEU A 93 9.82 4.65 16.94
N GLU A 94 10.96 4.52 17.59
CA GLU A 94 11.92 5.61 17.72
C GLU A 94 12.95 5.55 16.59
N VAL A 95 13.17 6.67 15.91
CA VAL A 95 14.07 6.80 14.76
C VAL A 95 15.02 7.95 15.02
N THR A 96 16.32 7.71 14.85
CA THR A 96 17.32 8.75 15.03
C THR A 96 17.94 9.10 13.68
N LEU A 97 17.87 10.38 13.29
CA LEU A 97 18.58 10.91 12.13
C LEU A 97 19.79 11.74 12.58
N PRO A 98 20.93 11.66 11.87
CA PRO A 98 22.05 12.55 12.13
C PRO A 98 21.65 13.99 11.84
N GLY A 99 21.96 14.91 12.75
CA GLY A 99 21.73 16.34 12.60
C GLY A 99 23.02 17.14 12.59
N GLU A 100 22.95 18.42 12.19
CA GLU A 100 24.08 19.34 12.34
C GLU A 100 24.30 19.64 13.83
N GLY A 101 25.20 18.88 14.44
CA GLY A 101 25.63 19.02 15.84
C GLY A 101 24.97 18.04 16.81
N LYS A 102 23.65 17.84 16.74
CA LYS A 102 22.95 16.86 17.58
C LYS A 102 22.01 16.00 16.77
N ASP A 103 22.04 14.69 17.05
CA ASP A 103 21.11 13.72 16.53
C ASP A 103 19.66 14.08 16.88
N ARG A 104 18.79 13.91 15.89
CA ARG A 104 17.37 14.21 15.98
C ARG A 104 16.60 12.91 16.15
N VAL A 105 15.88 12.81 17.26
CA VAL A 105 15.06 11.64 17.60
C VAL A 105 13.62 11.92 17.24
N PHE A 106 13.00 11.02 16.48
CA PHE A 106 11.61 11.09 16.04
C PHE A 106 10.85 9.87 16.55
N ARG A 107 9.62 10.07 17.04
CA ARG A 107 8.71 9.00 17.44
C ARG A 107 7.65 8.81 16.38
N VAL A 108 7.84 7.79 15.55
CA VAL A 108 6.95 7.48 14.43
C VAL A 108 5.90 6.49 14.89
N ASN A 109 4.62 6.81 14.69
CA ASN A 109 3.55 5.88 14.97
C ASN A 109 3.07 5.22 13.68
N ILE A 110 2.93 3.90 13.68
CA ILE A 110 2.41 3.11 12.55
C ILE A 110 1.14 2.37 12.99
N LYS A 111 0.11 2.39 12.14
CA LYS A 111 -1.13 1.65 12.33
C LYS A 111 -1.58 0.99 11.03
N TRP A 112 -1.88 -0.30 11.05
CA TRP A 112 -2.55 -0.94 9.92
C TRP A 112 -3.97 -0.38 9.73
N LEU A 113 -4.39 -0.19 8.47
CA LEU A 113 -5.71 0.36 8.15
C LEU A 113 -6.67 -0.70 7.59
N ALA A 114 -6.30 -1.30 6.46
CA ALA A 114 -7.12 -2.22 5.71
C ALA A 114 -6.24 -3.04 4.76
N GLN A 115 -6.85 -3.95 4.01
CA GLN A 115 -6.22 -4.62 2.89
C GLN A 115 -6.79 -4.07 1.58
N VAL A 116 -5.93 -3.67 0.66
CA VAL A 116 -6.31 -3.13 -0.66
C VAL A 116 -6.06 -4.22 -1.71
N SER A 117 -7.14 -4.74 -2.30
CA SER A 117 -7.06 -5.75 -3.36
C SER A 117 -6.79 -5.11 -4.72
N LEU A 118 -5.69 -5.50 -5.38
CA LEU A 118 -5.42 -5.07 -6.76
C LEU A 118 -6.24 -5.89 -7.78
N PHE A 119 -6.75 -7.07 -7.38
CA PHE A 119 -7.66 -7.85 -8.22
C PHE A 119 -8.95 -7.10 -8.53
N ALA A 120 -9.52 -6.43 -7.52
CA ALA A 120 -10.72 -5.62 -7.72
C ALA A 120 -10.48 -4.50 -8.75
N LEU A 121 -9.25 -3.99 -8.84
CA LEU A 121 -8.87 -3.01 -9.86
C LEU A 121 -8.76 -3.66 -11.24
N GLU A 122 -8.13 -4.83 -11.34
CA GLU A 122 -8.05 -5.62 -12.58
C GLU A 122 -9.45 -5.94 -13.13
N GLU A 123 -10.37 -6.42 -12.30
CA GLU A 123 -11.76 -6.68 -12.71
C GLU A 123 -12.49 -5.42 -13.19
N ALA A 124 -12.24 -4.27 -12.56
CA ALA A 124 -12.81 -3.01 -13.01
C ALA A 124 -12.23 -2.55 -14.36
N LEU A 125 -10.93 -2.74 -14.58
CA LEU A 125 -10.26 -2.40 -15.85
C LEU A 125 -10.69 -3.32 -17.00
N GLU A 126 -11.00 -4.58 -16.72
CA GLU A 126 -11.55 -5.53 -17.69
C GLU A 126 -13.06 -5.35 -17.93
N GLY A 127 -13.70 -4.37 -17.27
CA GLY A 127 -15.12 -4.08 -17.42
C GLY A 127 -16.05 -5.11 -16.78
N ARG A 128 -15.51 -6.04 -15.98
CA ARG A 128 -16.31 -7.01 -15.20
C ARG A 128 -17.07 -6.34 -14.06
N THR A 129 -16.50 -5.27 -13.52
CA THR A 129 -17.09 -4.47 -12.43
C THR A 129 -17.20 -3.01 -12.84
N ARG A 130 -18.32 -2.36 -12.51
CA ARG A 130 -18.56 -0.93 -12.82
C ARG A 130 -17.90 0.02 -11.81
N GLN A 131 -17.64 -0.46 -10.60
CA GLN A 131 -17.06 0.33 -9.51
C GLN A 131 -15.54 0.27 -9.59
N ILE A 132 -14.89 1.44 -9.64
CA ILE A 132 -13.43 1.55 -9.68
C ILE A 132 -12.91 1.70 -8.23
N PRO A 133 -12.04 0.80 -7.75
CA PRO A 133 -11.50 0.89 -6.40
C PRO A 133 -10.46 2.01 -6.31
N TYR A 134 -10.88 3.20 -5.86
CA TYR A 134 -10.02 4.37 -5.73
C TYR A 134 -8.81 4.17 -4.83
N ASP A 135 -8.96 3.41 -3.73
CA ASP A 135 -7.85 3.13 -2.81
C ASP A 135 -6.72 2.35 -3.49
N ALA A 136 -7.05 1.44 -4.40
CA ALA A 136 -6.07 0.71 -5.21
C ALA A 136 -5.34 1.63 -6.18
N ILE A 137 -6.05 2.59 -6.78
CA ILE A 137 -5.44 3.60 -7.67
C ILE A 137 -4.49 4.49 -6.88
N LEU A 138 -4.90 4.98 -5.71
CA LEU A 138 -4.06 5.82 -4.85
C LEU A 138 -2.83 5.06 -4.36
N ALA A 139 -2.98 3.81 -3.97
CA ALA A 139 -1.87 2.97 -3.57
C ALA A 139 -0.87 2.76 -4.72
N LEU A 140 -1.36 2.49 -5.94
CA LEU A 140 -0.52 2.34 -7.12
C LEU A 140 0.21 3.64 -7.48
N ASP A 141 -0.48 4.78 -7.38
CA ASP A 141 0.13 6.11 -7.58
C ASP A 141 1.31 6.36 -6.64
N VAL A 142 1.17 5.99 -5.36
CA VAL A 142 2.25 6.09 -4.37
C VAL A 142 3.39 5.13 -4.69
N VAL A 143 3.08 3.87 -5.03
CA VAL A 143 4.09 2.86 -5.42
C VAL A 143 4.94 3.37 -6.58
N MET A 144 4.29 3.81 -7.66
CA MET A 144 4.99 4.23 -8.87
C MET A 144 5.77 5.54 -8.69
N ARG A 145 5.37 6.42 -7.76
CA ARG A 145 6.07 7.69 -7.47
C ARG A 145 7.12 7.58 -6.38
N HIS A 146 7.21 6.46 -5.67
CA HIS A 146 8.09 6.33 -4.52
C HIS A 146 9.57 6.54 -4.90
N LEU A 147 10.11 5.73 -5.82
CA LEU A 147 11.52 5.81 -6.22
C LEU A 147 11.89 7.15 -6.87
N PRO A 148 11.11 7.69 -7.83
CA PRO A 148 11.40 9.01 -8.39
C PRO A 148 11.38 10.13 -7.34
N SER A 149 10.50 10.04 -6.33
CA SER A 149 10.44 11.04 -5.24
C SER A 149 11.63 10.96 -4.28
N MET A 150 12.36 9.86 -4.26
CA MET A 150 13.61 9.71 -3.50
C MET A 150 14.82 10.20 -4.29
N THR A 151 14.76 10.13 -5.63
CA THR A 151 15.91 10.39 -6.51
C THR A 151 15.92 11.81 -7.08
N TYR A 152 14.74 12.38 -7.32
CA TYR A 152 14.56 13.68 -7.99
C TYR A 152 13.84 14.67 -7.09
N THR A 153 13.83 15.96 -7.48
CA THR A 153 13.02 16.99 -6.81
C THR A 153 11.58 16.92 -7.33
N PRO A 154 10.60 16.51 -6.51
CA PRO A 154 9.20 16.44 -6.94
C PRO A 154 8.55 17.83 -6.91
N VAL A 155 7.93 18.25 -8.00
CA VAL A 155 7.10 19.46 -8.07
C VAL A 155 5.77 19.12 -8.74
N GLY A 156 4.69 19.15 -7.97
CA GLY A 156 3.37 18.72 -8.45
C GLY A 156 3.35 17.22 -8.80
N ARG A 157 3.10 16.90 -10.08
CA ARG A 157 3.13 15.54 -10.64
C ARG A 157 4.38 15.25 -11.48
N SER A 158 5.32 16.20 -11.52
CA SER A 158 6.55 16.11 -12.33
C SER A 158 7.77 15.97 -11.43
N PHE A 159 8.84 15.40 -11.99
CA PHE A 159 10.13 15.21 -11.33
C PHE A 159 11.21 15.99 -12.08
N PHE A 160 12.05 16.69 -11.33
CA PHE A 160 13.10 17.55 -11.86
C PHE A 160 14.45 17.07 -11.35
N SER A 161 15.44 17.01 -12.25
CA SER A 161 16.83 16.75 -11.92
C SER A 161 17.67 17.99 -12.23
N SER A 162 18.75 18.18 -11.47
CA SER A 162 19.78 19.15 -11.87
C SER A 162 20.31 18.75 -13.25
N PRO A 163 20.54 19.69 -14.17
CA PRO A 163 21.08 19.35 -15.48
C PRO A 163 22.52 18.83 -15.35
N GLU A 164 22.76 17.58 -15.72
CA GLU A 164 24.10 17.02 -15.82
C GLU A 164 24.77 17.50 -17.12
N GLY A 165 25.79 18.35 -17.00
CA GLY A 165 26.58 18.84 -18.14
C GLY A 165 25.90 19.90 -19.01
N TYR A 166 24.73 20.43 -18.62
CA TYR A 166 23.95 21.36 -19.45
C TYR A 166 23.48 22.60 -18.65
N TYR A 167 24.32 23.61 -18.51
CA TYR A 167 23.99 24.83 -17.76
C TYR A 167 23.26 25.86 -18.65
N HIS A 168 21.99 26.14 -18.35
CA HIS A 168 21.16 27.15 -19.05
C HIS A 168 20.77 28.27 -18.09
N PRO A 169 21.63 29.28 -17.90
CA PRO A 169 21.33 30.40 -17.03
C PRO A 169 20.26 31.29 -17.67
N LEU A 170 19.23 31.63 -16.89
CA LEU A 170 18.21 32.62 -17.27
C LEU A 170 18.58 34.04 -16.79
N GLY A 171 19.70 34.18 -16.08
CA GLY A 171 20.14 35.42 -15.44
C GLY A 171 19.50 35.68 -14.07
N GLY A 172 20.24 36.35 -13.18
CA GLY A 172 19.80 36.69 -11.82
C GLY A 172 19.79 35.51 -10.84
N GLY A 173 20.74 34.56 -10.97
CA GLY A 173 20.81 33.37 -10.10
C GLY A 173 19.76 32.30 -10.38
N ARG A 174 19.10 32.36 -11.54
CA ARG A 174 18.09 31.40 -12.00
C ARG A 174 18.65 30.54 -13.12
N GLU A 175 18.32 29.26 -13.10
CA GLU A 175 18.70 28.27 -14.10
C GLU A 175 17.50 27.41 -14.50
N VAL A 176 17.56 26.82 -15.69
CA VAL A 176 16.52 25.92 -16.20
C VAL A 176 16.78 24.50 -15.71
N TRP A 177 15.76 23.88 -15.11
CA TRP A 177 15.76 22.45 -14.78
C TRP A 177 14.83 21.72 -15.74
N LEU A 178 15.33 20.65 -16.36
CA LEU A 178 14.52 19.80 -17.22
C LEU A 178 13.69 18.86 -16.34
N PHE A 179 12.40 18.70 -16.68
CA PHE A 179 11.53 17.76 -16.03
C PHE A 179 11.43 16.47 -16.84
N SER A 180 11.60 15.33 -16.19
CA SER A 180 11.26 14.04 -16.79
C SER A 180 9.83 13.69 -16.40
N THR A 181 8.92 13.58 -17.36
CA THR A 181 7.61 12.97 -17.10
C THR A 181 7.75 11.46 -17.19
N SER A 182 7.91 10.78 -16.06
CA SER A 182 7.57 9.36 -15.99
C SER A 182 6.33 9.19 -15.12
N GLN A 183 5.17 9.48 -15.74
CA GLN A 183 3.89 8.78 -15.54
C GLN A 183 2.73 9.62 -16.07
N SER A 184 2.15 9.13 -17.16
CA SER A 184 0.72 9.18 -17.34
C SER A 184 0.33 7.87 -18.01
N GLY A 185 -0.20 6.93 -17.22
CA GLY A 185 -0.98 5.84 -17.75
C GLY A 185 -2.26 6.43 -18.32
N HIS A 186 -2.18 6.98 -19.53
CA HIS A 186 -3.36 7.29 -20.33
C HIS A 186 -3.85 5.98 -20.91
N LEU A 187 -4.88 5.39 -20.29
CA LEU A 187 -5.70 4.39 -20.94
C LEU A 187 -6.50 5.10 -22.03
N ASN A 188 -5.95 5.19 -23.24
CA ASN A 188 -6.71 5.59 -24.42
C ASN A 188 -7.40 4.34 -24.97
N GLY A 189 -8.71 4.27 -24.77
CA GLY A 189 -9.57 3.37 -25.53
C GLY A 189 -9.65 3.84 -26.98
N LYS A 190 -9.36 2.91 -27.90
CA LYS A 190 -10.05 2.74 -29.17
C LYS A 190 -10.10 1.26 -29.49
#